data_AF-A0A9P5PMW1-F1
#
_entry.id   AF-A0A9P5PMW1-F1
#
_cell.length_a   1.000
_cell.length_b   1.000
_cell.length_c   1.000
_cell.angle_alpha   90.00
_cell.angle_beta   90.00
_cell.angle_gamma   90.00
#
_symmetry.space_group_name_H-M   'P 1'
#
loop_
_entity.id
_entity.type
_entity.pdbx_description
1 polymer ?
#
loop_
_entity_poly.entity_id
_entity_poly.type
_entity_poly.pdbx_seq_one_letter_code
_entity_poly.pdbx_strand_id
1 'polypeptide(L)'
;QVLVKFCSPYSSEVHAILAQVNFAPKFLYCTKLTGGVTMIVMGLLTSAEHWENSAAVFLGKLFPKCVVEKVSKALAILHTNNLVFGDMRRPNVMIDEDWEVNLVDFEFSGQQGETRYPALLNTGIEWVEGVQ
;
A
#
# COMPACT_ATOMS: atom_id res chain seq x y z
N GLN A 1 -2.74 -13.06 -13.46
CA GLN A 1 -1.90 -13.98 -12.65
C GLN A 1 -2.06 -13.63 -11.17
N VAL A 2 -1.49 -14.38 -10.22
CA VAL A 2 -1.61 -14.08 -8.77
C VAL A 2 -0.24 -13.92 -8.12
N LEU A 3 -0.17 -13.06 -7.10
CA LEU A 3 0.97 -12.91 -6.21
C LEU A 3 0.61 -13.49 -4.84
N VAL A 4 1.53 -14.26 -4.26
CA VAL A 4 1.40 -14.76 -2.89
C VAL A 4 2.47 -14.10 -2.03
N LYS A 5 2.05 -13.33 -1.02
CA LYS A 5 2.94 -12.69 -0.03
C LYS A 5 2.78 -13.38 1.32
N PHE A 6 3.89 -13.61 2.00
CA PHE A 6 3.94 -14.07 3.38
C PHE A 6 4.52 -12.94 4.23
N CYS A 7 3.77 -12.46 5.21
CA CYS A 7 4.20 -11.34 6.06
C CYS A 7 3.44 -11.29 7.38
N SER A 8 3.93 -10.50 8.34
CA SER A 8 3.25 -10.29 9.62
C SER A 8 3.81 -9.04 10.30
N PRO A 9 2.98 -8.04 10.63
CA PRO A 9 1.52 -7.98 10.48
C PRO A 9 1.04 -7.72 9.04
N TYR A 10 -0.27 -7.81 8.79
CA TYR A 10 -0.87 -7.40 7.51
C TYR A 10 -2.30 -6.90 7.70
N SER A 11 -2.61 -5.71 7.18
CA SER A 11 -3.98 -5.18 7.22
C SER A 11 -4.80 -5.63 6.02
N SER A 12 -5.46 -6.79 6.15
CA SER A 12 -6.37 -7.31 5.11
C SER A 12 -7.59 -6.42 4.89
N GLU A 13 -8.04 -5.72 5.93
CA GLU A 13 -9.18 -4.79 5.87
C GLU A 13 -8.85 -3.59 4.96
N VAL A 14 -7.71 -2.92 5.21
CA VAL A 14 -7.28 -1.77 4.40
C VAL A 14 -7.10 -2.19 2.93
N HIS A 15 -6.44 -3.34 2.69
CA HIS A 15 -6.28 -3.85 1.34
C HIS A 15 -7.65 -4.13 0.68
N ALA A 16 -8.55 -4.85 1.36
CA ALA A 16 -9.86 -5.18 0.80
C ALA A 16 -10.68 -3.94 0.46
N ILE A 17 -10.69 -2.92 1.32
CA ILE A 17 -11.41 -1.66 1.07
C ILE A 17 -10.87 -0.96 -0.18
N LEU A 18 -9.55 -0.79 -0.30
CA LEU A 18 -8.98 -0.14 -1.48
C LEU A 18 -9.13 -0.97 -2.75
N ALA A 19 -9.05 -2.30 -2.66
CA ALA A 19 -9.24 -3.20 -3.79
C ALA A 19 -10.66 -3.09 -4.36
N GLN A 20 -11.69 -2.90 -3.52
CA GLN A 20 -13.08 -2.72 -3.97
C GLN A 20 -13.29 -1.46 -4.83
N VAL A 21 -12.42 -0.46 -4.67
CA VAL A 21 -12.48 0.82 -5.39
C VAL A 21 -11.29 1.01 -6.34
N ASN A 22 -10.60 -0.08 -6.70
CA ASN A 22 -9.48 -0.12 -7.65
C ASN A 22 -8.28 0.77 -7.26
N PHE A 23 -8.01 0.92 -5.96
CA PHE A 23 -6.81 1.60 -5.43
C PHE A 23 -5.80 0.64 -4.80
N ALA A 24 -5.99 -0.67 -4.98
CA ALA A 24 -5.07 -1.72 -4.57
C ALA A 24 -5.21 -2.92 -5.52
N PRO A 25 -4.22 -3.83 -5.57
CA PRO A 25 -4.36 -5.09 -6.28
C PRO A 25 -5.63 -5.83 -5.87
N LYS A 26 -6.15 -6.68 -6.75
CA LYS A 26 -7.33 -7.49 -6.42
C LYS A 26 -7.06 -8.33 -5.17
N PHE A 27 -7.84 -8.15 -4.12
CA PHE A 27 -7.78 -8.97 -2.92
C PHE A 27 -8.47 -10.32 -3.17
N LEU A 28 -7.75 -11.45 -3.04
CA LEU A 28 -8.28 -12.78 -3.36
C LEU A 28 -8.45 -13.65 -2.12
N TYR A 29 -7.43 -13.70 -1.26
CA TYR A 29 -7.45 -14.55 -0.08
C TYR A 29 -6.47 -14.04 0.98
N CYS A 30 -6.81 -14.19 2.25
CA CYS A 30 -5.93 -13.88 3.37
C CYS A 30 -6.18 -14.87 4.51
N THR A 31 -5.11 -15.47 5.04
CA THR A 31 -5.22 -16.39 6.18
C THR A 31 -4.00 -16.29 7.09
N LYS A 32 -4.21 -16.55 8.39
CA LYS A 32 -3.13 -16.71 9.36
C LYS A 32 -2.67 -18.16 9.37
N LEU A 33 -1.37 -18.36 9.21
CA LEU A 33 -0.71 -19.65 9.28
C LEU A 33 -0.18 -19.91 10.70
N THR A 34 0.22 -21.15 10.95
CA THR A 34 0.96 -21.53 12.16
C THR A 34 2.22 -20.67 12.28
N GLY A 35 2.49 -20.17 13.49
CA GLY A 35 3.63 -19.28 13.75
C GLY A 35 3.35 -17.78 13.55
N GLY A 36 2.09 -17.38 13.32
CA GLY A 36 1.68 -15.98 13.27
C GLY A 36 1.92 -15.28 11.92
N VAL A 37 2.49 -15.98 10.94
CA VAL A 37 2.64 -15.49 9.57
C VAL A 37 1.28 -15.39 8.88
N THR A 38 1.05 -14.31 8.16
CA THR A 38 -0.13 -14.14 7.30
C THR A 38 0.25 -14.46 5.86
N MET A 39 -0.54 -15.29 5.19
CA MET A 39 -0.46 -15.52 3.75
C MET A 39 -1.56 -14.74 3.05
N ILE A 40 -1.18 -13.98 2.02
CA ILE A 40 -2.09 -13.16 1.24
C ILE A 40 -1.93 -13.53 -0.23
N VAL A 41 -3.05 -13.82 -0.88
CA VAL A 41 -3.14 -14.01 -2.32
C VAL A 41 -3.83 -12.79 -2.92
N MET A 42 -3.20 -12.17 -3.91
CA MET A 42 -3.70 -10.97 -4.55
C MET A 42 -3.43 -10.99 -6.06
N GLY A 43 -4.05 -10.07 -6.80
CA GLY A 43 -3.73 -9.84 -8.21
C GLY A 43 -2.25 -9.48 -8.36
N LEU A 44 -1.56 -10.15 -9.27
CA LEU A 44 -0.20 -9.76 -9.64
C LEU A 44 -0.27 -8.53 -10.54
N LEU A 45 0.45 -7.47 -10.20
CA LEU A 45 0.65 -6.31 -11.06
C LEU A 45 1.94 -6.53 -11.86
N THR A 46 1.84 -6.60 -13.19
CA THR A 46 2.99 -6.90 -14.06
C THR A 46 3.31 -5.76 -15.03
N SER A 47 4.57 -5.64 -15.45
CA SER A 47 4.95 -4.71 -16.53
C SER A 47 4.28 -5.06 -17.88
N ALA A 48 3.87 -6.32 -18.09
CA ALA A 48 3.08 -6.71 -19.26
C ALA A 48 1.65 -6.13 -19.25
N GLU A 49 1.14 -5.81 -18.05
CA GLU A 49 -0.10 -5.05 -17.81
C GLU A 49 0.21 -3.58 -17.53
N HIS A 50 1.40 -3.10 -17.92
CA HIS A 50 1.88 -1.73 -17.81
C HIS A 50 2.04 -1.17 -16.39
N TRP A 51 1.97 -2.02 -15.36
CA TRP A 51 2.20 -1.58 -13.98
C TRP A 51 3.69 -1.39 -13.70
N GLU A 52 4.04 -0.21 -13.19
CA GLU A 52 5.40 0.18 -12.84
C GLU A 52 5.47 0.78 -11.44
N ASN A 53 6.61 0.60 -10.77
CA ASN A 53 6.83 1.19 -9.46
C ASN A 53 7.10 2.70 -9.59
N SER A 54 6.32 3.53 -8.90
CA SER A 54 6.41 4.97 -9.04
C SER A 54 7.76 5.56 -8.61
N ALA A 55 8.53 4.86 -7.75
CA ALA A 55 9.87 5.29 -7.39
C ALA A 55 10.83 5.24 -8.60
N ALA A 56 10.67 4.24 -9.47
CA ALA A 56 11.44 4.13 -10.71
C ALA A 56 10.96 5.13 -11.76
N VAL A 57 9.64 5.23 -11.97
CA VAL A 57 9.05 6.13 -12.98
C VAL A 57 9.38 7.60 -12.71
N PHE A 58 9.32 8.01 -11.44
CA PHE A 58 9.51 9.40 -11.04
C PHE A 58 10.81 9.66 -10.31
N LEU A 59 11.86 8.89 -10.56
CA LEU A 59 13.16 9.11 -9.91
C LEU A 59 13.62 10.58 -10.08
N GLY A 60 13.76 11.29 -8.96
CA GLY A 60 14.14 12.72 -8.94
C GLY A 60 13.08 13.71 -9.46
N LYS A 61 11.85 13.26 -9.76
CA LYS A 61 10.77 14.08 -10.31
C LYS A 61 9.60 14.20 -9.32
N LEU A 62 8.78 15.24 -9.46
CA LEU A 62 7.52 15.34 -8.73
C LEU A 62 6.47 14.41 -9.35
N PHE A 63 5.51 13.97 -8.53
CA PHE A 63 4.34 13.28 -9.06
C PHE A 63 3.49 14.24 -9.89
N PRO A 64 2.94 13.78 -11.04
CA PRO A 64 1.90 14.49 -11.76
C PRO A 64 0.71 14.76 -10.84
N LYS A 65 0.04 15.88 -11.06
CA LYS A 65 -1.10 16.31 -10.23
C LYS A 65 -2.21 15.24 -10.17
N CYS A 66 -2.50 14.57 -11.30
CA CYS A 66 -3.50 13.51 -11.36
C CYS A 66 -3.17 12.32 -10.44
N VAL A 67 -1.90 11.91 -10.39
CA VAL A 67 -1.43 10.83 -9.50
C VAL A 67 -1.59 11.25 -8.04
N VAL A 68 -1.21 12.48 -7.70
CA VAL A 68 -1.38 13.02 -6.33
C VAL A 68 -2.86 13.06 -5.94
N GLU A 69 -3.74 13.49 -6.83
CA GLU A 69 -5.19 13.52 -6.60
C GLU A 69 -5.77 12.12 -6.37
N LYS A 70 -5.33 11.11 -7.15
CA LYS A 70 -5.74 9.70 -6.97
C LYS A 70 -5.23 9.10 -5.67
N VAL A 71 -3.96 9.31 -5.32
CA VAL A 71 -3.40 8.89 -4.02
C VAL A 71 -4.17 9.55 -2.87
N SER A 72 -4.45 10.85 -2.99
CA SER A 72 -5.22 11.59 -1.96
C SER A 72 -6.63 11.03 -1.80
N LYS A 73 -7.28 10.64 -2.90
CA LYS A 73 -8.59 10.00 -2.88
C LYS A 73 -8.55 8.64 -2.17
N ALA A 74 -7.55 7.80 -2.47
CA ALA A 74 -7.36 6.52 -1.77
C ALA A 74 -7.20 6.72 -0.25
N LEU A 75 -6.39 7.69 0.17
CA LEU A 75 -6.20 8.02 1.58
C LEU A 75 -7.47 8.57 2.24
N ALA A 76 -8.24 9.41 1.55
CA ALA A 76 -9.50 9.92 2.05
C ALA A 76 -10.54 8.81 2.29
N ILE A 77 -10.57 7.80 1.42
CA ILE A 77 -11.40 6.60 1.62
C ILE A 77 -11.00 5.88 2.91
N LEU A 78 -9.70 5.69 3.17
CA LEU A 78 -9.24 5.07 4.42
C LEU A 78 -9.62 5.90 5.64
N HIS A 79 -9.34 7.20 5.62
CA HIS A 79 -9.65 8.07 6.76
C HIS A 79 -11.15 8.14 7.07
N THR A 80 -12.01 8.09 6.06
CA THR A 80 -13.48 8.02 6.25
C THR A 80 -13.90 6.75 7.00
N ASN A 81 -13.11 5.68 6.91
CA ASN A 81 -13.31 4.42 7.63
C ASN A 81 -12.48 4.34 8.93
N ASN A 82 -11.89 5.44 9.41
CA ASN A 82 -10.96 5.47 10.55
C ASN A 82 -9.72 4.58 10.35
N LEU A 83 -9.25 4.44 9.12
CA LEU A 83 -8.08 3.65 8.77
C LEU A 83 -6.96 4.56 8.24
N VAL A 84 -5.72 4.16 8.46
CA VAL A 84 -4.51 4.79 7.92
C VAL A 84 -3.72 3.80 7.08
N PHE A 85 -3.00 4.31 6.07
CA PHE A 85 -2.09 3.48 5.26
C PHE A 85 -0.75 3.23 5.96
N GLY A 86 -0.23 4.23 6.68
CA GLY A 86 0.95 4.10 7.54
C GLY A 86 2.31 4.10 6.85
N ASP A 87 2.46 3.61 5.61
CA ASP A 87 3.76 3.62 4.90
C ASP A 87 3.68 4.33 3.55
N MET A 88 3.21 5.58 3.54
CA MET A 88 3.06 6.34 2.28
C MET A 88 4.41 6.79 1.73
N ARG A 89 4.86 6.12 0.68
CA ARG A 89 6.10 6.42 -0.04
C ARG A 89 6.03 5.91 -1.47
N ARG A 90 6.87 6.47 -2.36
CA ARG A 90 6.89 6.12 -3.79
C ARG A 90 7.03 4.62 -4.06
N PRO A 91 7.88 3.85 -3.33
CA PRO A 91 7.97 2.41 -3.52
C PRO A 91 6.66 1.65 -3.29
N ASN A 92 5.73 2.22 -2.52
CA ASN A 92 4.44 1.60 -2.18
C ASN A 92 3.30 2.08 -3.08
N VAL A 93 3.63 2.76 -4.18
CA VAL A 93 2.67 3.25 -5.19
C VAL A 93 3.05 2.65 -6.53
N MET A 94 2.14 1.85 -7.09
CA MET A 94 2.19 1.30 -8.43
C MET A 94 1.32 2.17 -9.35
N ILE A 95 1.82 2.43 -10.56
CA ILE A 95 1.10 3.21 -11.58
C ILE A 95 1.10 2.49 -12.92
N ASP A 96 0.07 2.70 -13.73
CA ASP A 96 0.02 2.23 -15.12
C ASP A 96 0.11 3.40 -16.13
N GLU A 97 -0.03 3.08 -17.41
CA GLU A 97 0.04 4.06 -18.51
C GLU A 97 -1.12 5.08 -18.51
N ASP A 98 -2.24 4.73 -17.90
CA ASP A 98 -3.43 5.59 -17.74
C ASP A 98 -3.36 6.42 -16.44
N TRP A 99 -2.22 6.38 -15.76
CA TRP A 99 -2.00 7.00 -14.45
C TRP A 99 -2.96 6.48 -13.38
N GLU A 100 -3.50 5.27 -13.51
CA GLU A 100 -4.17 4.60 -12.40
C GLU A 100 -3.18 4.29 -11.29
N VAL A 101 -3.69 4.21 -10.07
CA VAL A 101 -2.87 4.10 -8.86
C VAL A 101 -3.31 2.89 -8.07
N ASN A 102 -2.36 2.00 -7.80
CA ASN A 102 -2.52 0.93 -6.82
C ASN A 102 -1.54 1.12 -5.67
N LEU A 103 -2.07 1.25 -4.46
CA LEU A 103 -1.26 1.20 -3.24
C LEU A 103 -0.94 -0.25 -2.91
N VAL A 104 0.29 -0.49 -2.45
CA VAL A 104 0.79 -1.83 -2.07
C VAL A 104 1.54 -1.73 -0.75
N ASP A 105 1.79 -2.87 -0.10
CA ASP A 105 2.51 -2.97 1.18
C ASP A 105 1.73 -2.45 2.41
N PHE A 106 0.72 -3.22 2.82
CA PHE A 106 -0.24 -2.87 3.89
C PHE A 106 0.20 -3.32 5.29
N GLU A 107 1.48 -3.55 5.53
CA GLU A 107 1.97 -4.06 6.81
C GLU A 107 1.90 -3.00 7.92
N PHE A 108 2.01 -1.72 7.58
CA PHE A 108 1.88 -0.60 8.53
C PHE A 108 0.52 0.08 8.49
N SER A 109 -0.42 -0.48 7.74
CA SER A 109 -1.78 0.03 7.68
C SER A 109 -2.63 -0.50 8.83
N GLY A 110 -3.74 0.18 9.13
CA GLY A 110 -4.74 -0.29 10.09
C GLY A 110 -5.50 0.85 10.75
N GLN A 111 -5.99 0.63 11.96
CA GLN A 111 -6.87 1.55 12.66
C GLN A 111 -6.13 2.85 13.05
N GLN A 112 -6.74 3.98 12.71
CA GLN A 112 -6.23 5.31 13.06
C GLN A 112 -6.16 5.45 14.59
N GLY A 113 -5.01 5.90 15.10
CA GLY A 113 -4.77 6.07 16.53
C GLY A 113 -4.38 4.79 17.27
N GLU A 114 -4.49 3.60 16.66
CA GLU A 114 -4.14 2.31 17.28
C GLU A 114 -2.96 1.61 16.60
N THR A 115 -2.88 1.65 15.27
CA THR A 115 -1.72 1.12 14.54
C THR A 115 -0.43 1.83 14.95
N ARG A 116 0.67 1.08 15.05
CA ARG A 116 1.99 1.58 15.47
C ARG A 116 3.06 1.07 14.51
N TYR A 117 4.12 1.85 14.38
CA TYR A 117 5.33 1.38 13.73
C TYR A 117 6.05 0.33 14.58
N PRO A 118 6.87 -0.53 13.98
CA PRO A 118 7.80 -1.36 14.72
C PRO A 118 8.74 -0.50 15.58
N ALA A 119 9.12 -1.01 16.75
CA ALA A 119 10.02 -0.31 17.67
C ALA A 119 11.41 0.02 17.06
N LEU A 120 11.78 -0.67 15.99
CA LEU A 120 13.00 -0.45 15.24
C LEU A 120 12.65 0.09 13.85
N LEU A 121 12.72 1.40 13.72
CA LEU A 121 12.60 2.08 12.43
C LEU A 121 13.95 2.15 11.73
N ASN A 122 13.90 2.20 10.39
CA ASN A 122 15.09 2.44 9.60
C ASN A 122 15.61 3.87 9.84
N THR A 123 16.76 4.00 10.47
CA THR A 123 17.41 5.30 10.76
C THR A 123 18.14 5.89 9.56
N GLY A 124 18.27 5.14 8.46
CA GLY A 124 18.86 5.59 7.21
C GLY A 124 17.91 6.35 6.29
N ILE A 125 16.67 6.60 6.71
CA ILE A 125 15.69 7.41 5.97
C ILE A 125 15.06 8.48 6.86
N GLU A 126 14.66 9.58 6.24
CA GLU A 126 13.93 10.67 6.89
C GLU A 126 12.45 10.29 6.97
N TRP A 127 11.98 10.05 8.19
CA TRP A 127 10.56 9.79 8.47
C TRP A 127 9.80 11.10 8.61
N VAL A 128 8.51 11.07 8.30
CA VAL A 128 7.64 12.24 8.50
C VAL A 128 7.52 12.58 9.98
N GLU A 129 7.27 13.86 10.28
CA GLU A 129 7.06 14.32 11.65
C GLU A 129 5.91 13.56 12.32
N GLY A 130 6.12 13.13 13.57
CA GLY A 130 5.13 12.36 14.34
C GLY A 130 5.26 10.84 14.21
N VAL A 131 6.19 10.32 13.40
CA VAL A 131 6.59 8.91 13.46
C VAL A 131 7.36 8.66 14.77
N GLN A 132 6.84 7.76 15.61
CA GLN A 132 7.39 7.36 16.92
C GLN A 132 7.35 5.84 17.09
#